data_AF-A0A9W8IGC0-F1
#
_entry.id   AF-A0A9W8IGC0-F1
#
_cell.length_a   1.000
_cell.length_b   1.000
_cell.length_c   1.000
_cell.angle_alpha   90.00
_cell.angle_beta   90.00
_cell.angle_gamma   90.00
#
_symmetry.space_group_name_H-M   'P 1'
#
loop_
_entity.id
_entity.type
_entity.pdbx_description
1 polymer ?
#
loop_
_entity_poly.entity_id
_entity_poly.type
_entity_poly.pdbx_seq_one_letter_code
_entity_poly.pdbx_strand_id
1 'polypeptide(L)'
;MEFERQVSYLSRRYYLLRAKRSDWELISHILRVPLLKCLEVFDHDRARVSPRYIPEHEEWRLEDIAALKSFTERYFRGKMTMDDWVLAGKYMNISHSNCIAKMWALDAFQMTPQLYAQITEFRHAGLLWPTIFAKVNNGQCTLDILRFAYSTTSKEQVQKIRRKYKGGPKAQFRISKHQHWTAEEDQHLLQLLGRFDDGRDIDWNFISKTIGHSKNACRYRRILLSRSRKSREPQQCPSPDTDTSSISDKNSPYTTPKKLDILRLTN
;
A
#
# COMPACT_ATOMS: atom_id res chain seq x y z
N MET A 1 -33.06 -34.51 -2.50
CA MET A 1 -33.78 -34.37 -3.78
C MET A 1 -34.86 -33.28 -3.81
N GLU A 2 -35.90 -33.28 -2.96
CA GLU A 2 -36.94 -32.22 -3.04
C GLU A 2 -36.40 -30.82 -2.75
N PHE A 3 -35.58 -30.68 -1.70
CA PHE A 3 -34.95 -29.41 -1.32
C PHE A 3 -34.08 -28.81 -2.44
N GLU A 4 -33.21 -29.61 -3.08
CA GLU A 4 -32.39 -29.16 -4.23
C GLU A 4 -33.24 -28.61 -5.38
N ARG A 5 -34.39 -29.27 -5.67
CA ARG A 5 -35.31 -28.83 -6.73
C ARG A 5 -35.94 -27.49 -6.37
N GLN A 6 -36.33 -27.29 -5.11
CA GLN A 6 -36.84 -26.02 -4.62
C GLN A 6 -35.79 -24.90 -4.74
N VAL A 7 -34.55 -25.14 -4.30
CA VAL A 7 -33.45 -24.18 -4.43
C VAL A 7 -33.21 -23.80 -5.90
N SER A 8 -33.15 -24.78 -6.80
CA SER A 8 -32.91 -24.54 -8.24
C SER A 8 -34.06 -23.75 -8.88
N TYR A 9 -35.30 -24.08 -8.54
CA TYR A 9 -36.48 -23.34 -9.00
C TYR A 9 -36.47 -21.89 -8.53
N LEU A 10 -36.22 -21.66 -7.24
CA LEU A 10 -36.20 -20.31 -6.67
C LEU A 10 -35.01 -19.49 -7.19
N SER A 11 -33.83 -20.12 -7.38
CA SER A 11 -32.66 -19.47 -7.99
C SER A 11 -32.98 -18.90 -9.37
N ARG A 12 -33.69 -19.66 -10.22
CA ARG A 12 -34.15 -19.18 -11.52
C ARG A 12 -35.19 -18.07 -11.40
N ARG A 13 -36.18 -18.25 -10.52
CA ARG A 13 -37.28 -17.30 -10.32
C ARG A 13 -36.81 -15.94 -9.80
N TYR A 14 -35.81 -15.94 -8.92
CA TYR A 14 -35.22 -14.75 -8.30
C TYR A 14 -33.85 -14.42 -8.88
N TYR A 15 -33.64 -14.74 -10.15
CA TYR A 15 -32.44 -14.36 -10.88
C TYR A 15 -32.49 -12.86 -11.25
N LEU A 16 -31.55 -12.07 -10.73
CA LEU A 16 -31.49 -10.64 -10.97
C LEU A 16 -30.74 -10.37 -12.28
N LEU A 17 -31.47 -10.13 -13.38
CA LEU A 17 -30.89 -9.90 -14.71
C LEU A 17 -29.80 -8.81 -14.73
N ARG A 18 -30.01 -7.71 -13.99
CA ARG A 18 -29.05 -6.60 -13.90
C ARG A 18 -27.74 -7.03 -13.25
N ALA A 19 -27.81 -7.79 -12.16
CA ALA A 19 -26.64 -8.27 -11.41
C ALA A 19 -26.05 -9.58 -11.98
N LYS A 20 -26.79 -10.26 -12.88
CA LYS A 20 -26.46 -11.56 -13.45
C LYS A 20 -26.18 -12.64 -12.38
N ARG A 21 -26.91 -12.61 -11.26
CA ARG A 21 -26.86 -13.61 -10.18
C ARG A 21 -28.22 -13.71 -9.48
N SER A 22 -28.45 -14.79 -8.75
CA SER A 22 -29.67 -14.97 -7.94
C SER A 22 -29.62 -14.15 -6.64
N ASP A 23 -30.79 -13.76 -6.13
CA ASP A 23 -30.95 -13.17 -4.80
C ASP A 23 -30.94 -14.27 -3.72
N TRP A 24 -29.74 -14.68 -3.32
CA TRP A 24 -29.54 -15.81 -2.41
C TRP A 24 -30.06 -15.55 -1.00
N GLU A 25 -30.07 -14.30 -0.59
CA GLU A 25 -30.56 -13.81 0.69
C GLU A 25 -32.08 -13.95 0.74
N LEU A 26 -32.79 -13.53 -0.31
CA LEU A 26 -34.23 -13.76 -0.44
C LEU A 26 -34.57 -15.25 -0.49
N ILE A 27 -33.81 -16.05 -1.26
CA ILE A 27 -34.04 -17.51 -1.37
C ILE A 27 -33.85 -18.19 -0.01
N SER A 28 -32.76 -17.87 0.70
CA SER A 28 -32.48 -18.35 2.05
C SER A 28 -33.61 -18.00 3.02
N HIS A 29 -34.13 -16.77 2.93
CA HIS A 29 -35.25 -16.31 3.75
C HIS A 29 -36.56 -17.08 3.46
N ILE A 30 -36.93 -17.24 2.18
CA ILE A 30 -38.14 -17.97 1.75
C ILE A 30 -38.09 -19.42 2.23
N LEU A 31 -36.96 -20.09 2.07
CA LEU A 31 -36.79 -21.49 2.46
C LEU A 31 -36.58 -21.66 3.97
N ARG A 32 -36.28 -20.58 4.70
CA ARG A 32 -35.87 -20.62 6.12
C ARG A 32 -34.67 -21.54 6.36
N VAL A 33 -33.73 -21.55 5.42
CA VAL A 33 -32.51 -22.38 5.47
C VAL A 33 -31.29 -21.47 5.31
N PRO A 34 -30.16 -21.71 6.01
CA PRO A 34 -28.96 -20.90 5.84
C PRO A 34 -28.49 -20.79 4.39
N LEU A 35 -28.05 -19.60 3.99
CA LEU A 35 -27.65 -19.31 2.61
C LEU A 35 -26.58 -20.28 2.07
N LEU A 36 -25.54 -20.58 2.87
CA LEU A 36 -24.49 -21.52 2.45
C LEU A 36 -25.06 -22.90 2.13
N LYS A 37 -26.04 -23.37 2.91
CA LYS A 37 -26.71 -24.65 2.65
C LYS A 37 -27.49 -24.64 1.34
N CYS A 38 -28.11 -23.51 0.98
CA CYS A 38 -28.72 -23.33 -0.34
C CYS A 38 -27.68 -23.44 -1.46
N LEU A 39 -26.52 -22.79 -1.32
CA LEU A 39 -25.44 -22.84 -2.32
C LEU A 39 -24.81 -24.23 -2.46
N GLU A 40 -24.64 -24.96 -1.36
CA GLU A 40 -24.10 -26.33 -1.38
C GLU A 40 -24.92 -27.24 -2.31
N VAL A 41 -26.26 -27.18 -2.19
CA VAL A 41 -27.18 -28.04 -2.96
C VAL A 41 -27.59 -27.46 -4.31
N PHE A 42 -27.14 -26.25 -4.64
CA PHE A 42 -27.50 -25.59 -5.89
C PHE A 42 -26.81 -26.21 -7.09
N ASP A 43 -27.59 -26.36 -8.17
CA ASP A 43 -27.21 -26.97 -9.44
C ASP A 43 -27.62 -26.02 -10.59
N HIS A 44 -26.62 -25.56 -11.36
CA HIS A 44 -26.81 -24.62 -12.47
C HIS A 44 -27.65 -25.20 -13.60
N ASP A 45 -27.42 -26.46 -13.96
CA ASP A 45 -28.08 -27.12 -15.10
C ASP A 45 -29.55 -27.31 -14.78
N ARG A 46 -29.86 -27.75 -13.56
CA ARG A 46 -31.23 -27.90 -13.08
C ARG A 46 -31.96 -26.56 -13.01
N ALA A 47 -31.29 -25.51 -12.55
CA ALA A 47 -31.87 -24.17 -12.50
C ALA A 47 -32.00 -23.52 -13.88
N ARG A 48 -31.33 -24.05 -14.91
CA ARG A 48 -31.18 -23.41 -16.22
C ARG A 48 -30.62 -21.99 -16.12
N VAL A 49 -29.71 -21.80 -15.18
CA VAL A 49 -28.99 -20.53 -14.96
C VAL A 49 -27.55 -20.76 -15.40
N SER A 50 -27.22 -20.26 -16.59
CA SER A 50 -25.86 -20.37 -17.11
C SER A 50 -24.91 -19.52 -16.28
N PRO A 51 -23.76 -20.08 -15.86
CA PRO A 51 -22.67 -19.29 -15.29
C PRO A 51 -22.30 -18.15 -16.23
N ARG A 52 -22.15 -16.95 -15.67
CA ARG A 52 -21.67 -15.79 -16.41
C ARG A 52 -20.19 -16.01 -16.73
N TYR A 53 -19.88 -15.93 -18.01
CA TYR A 53 -18.50 -15.79 -18.46
C TYR A 53 -18.05 -14.34 -18.26
N ILE A 54 -16.87 -14.16 -17.68
CA ILE A 54 -16.17 -12.87 -17.61
C ILE A 54 -14.85 -13.09 -18.36
N PRO A 55 -14.68 -12.51 -19.56
CA PRO A 55 -13.40 -12.50 -20.26
C PRO A 55 -12.30 -11.89 -19.39
N GLU A 56 -11.06 -12.35 -19.56
CA GLU A 56 -9.91 -11.86 -18.78
C GLU A 56 -9.69 -10.34 -18.87
N HIS A 57 -10.11 -9.73 -19.98
CA HIS A 57 -9.98 -8.30 -20.25
C HIS A 57 -11.21 -7.48 -19.83
N GLU A 58 -12.31 -8.11 -19.41
CA GLU A 58 -13.52 -7.39 -18.99
C GLU A 58 -13.39 -6.92 -17.54
N GLU A 59 -13.66 -5.63 -17.32
CA GLU A 59 -13.69 -5.04 -15.98
C GLU A 59 -14.87 -5.59 -15.17
N TRP A 60 -14.60 -5.94 -13.92
CA TRP A 60 -15.67 -6.23 -12.98
C TRP A 60 -16.39 -4.94 -12.60
N ARG A 61 -17.71 -5.06 -12.46
CA ARG A 61 -18.51 -3.99 -11.89
C ARG A 61 -18.16 -3.82 -10.42
N LEU A 62 -18.18 -2.58 -9.93
CA LEU A 62 -17.85 -2.29 -8.53
C LEU A 62 -18.80 -3.00 -7.56
N GLU A 63 -20.07 -3.14 -7.96
CA GLU A 63 -21.10 -3.85 -7.18
C GLU A 63 -20.82 -5.36 -7.10
N ASP A 64 -20.17 -5.94 -8.11
CA ASP A 64 -19.78 -7.35 -8.08
C ASP A 64 -18.58 -7.59 -7.18
N ILE A 65 -17.59 -6.69 -7.23
CA ILE A 65 -16.44 -6.73 -6.32
C ILE A 65 -16.91 -6.56 -4.87
N ALA A 66 -17.79 -5.59 -4.62
CA ALA A 66 -18.37 -5.35 -3.30
C ALA A 66 -19.15 -6.56 -2.78
N ALA A 67 -19.98 -7.17 -3.64
CA ALA A 67 -20.76 -8.36 -3.28
C ALA A 67 -19.87 -9.55 -2.96
N LEU A 68 -18.86 -9.84 -3.80
CA LEU A 68 -17.91 -10.92 -3.54
C LEU A 68 -17.15 -10.69 -2.22
N LYS A 69 -16.59 -9.49 -2.04
CA LYS A 69 -15.85 -9.16 -0.82
C LYS A 69 -16.72 -9.30 0.42
N SER A 70 -17.92 -8.70 0.41
CA SER A 70 -18.86 -8.78 1.53
C SER A 70 -19.28 -10.21 1.84
N PHE A 71 -19.54 -11.03 0.80
CA PHE A 71 -19.86 -12.44 0.96
C PHE A 71 -18.70 -13.19 1.63
N THR A 72 -17.47 -13.01 1.12
CA THR A 72 -16.30 -13.70 1.67
C THR A 72 -16.03 -13.32 3.12
N GLU A 73 -16.07 -12.04 3.47
CA GLU A 73 -15.85 -11.55 4.84
C GLU A 73 -16.95 -12.00 5.81
N ARG A 74 -18.20 -12.08 5.35
CA ARG A 74 -19.35 -12.46 6.18
C ARG A 74 -19.33 -13.95 6.54
N TYR A 75 -19.04 -14.80 5.57
CA TYR A 75 -19.23 -16.25 5.71
C TYR A 75 -17.93 -17.02 5.96
N PHE A 76 -16.78 -16.50 5.53
CA PHE A 76 -15.50 -17.17 5.67
C PHE A 76 -14.55 -16.33 6.52
N ARG A 77 -14.29 -16.80 7.74
CA ARG A 77 -13.33 -16.15 8.64
C ARG A 77 -11.96 -16.78 8.44
N GLY A 78 -11.10 -16.10 7.68
CA GLY A 78 -9.70 -16.51 7.48
C GLY A 78 -9.40 -17.02 6.08
N LYS A 79 -8.48 -17.98 5.98
CA LYS A 79 -8.04 -18.51 4.69
C LYS A 79 -9.12 -19.43 4.12
N MET A 80 -9.73 -19.02 3.01
CA MET A 80 -10.72 -19.82 2.27
C MET A 80 -10.10 -21.08 1.67
N THR A 81 -10.83 -22.18 1.75
CA THR A 81 -10.56 -23.45 1.07
C THR A 81 -11.07 -23.42 -0.37
N MET A 82 -10.77 -24.46 -1.17
CA MET A 82 -11.29 -24.55 -2.54
C MET A 82 -12.82 -24.68 -2.57
N ASP A 83 -13.43 -25.40 -1.62
CA ASP A 83 -14.88 -25.55 -1.55
C ASP A 83 -15.57 -24.22 -1.24
N ASP A 84 -14.98 -23.40 -0.37
CA ASP A 84 -15.47 -22.04 -0.08
C ASP A 84 -15.49 -21.16 -1.35
N TRP A 85 -14.46 -21.29 -2.20
CA TRP A 85 -14.42 -20.57 -3.48
C TRP A 85 -15.45 -21.09 -4.48
N VAL A 86 -15.76 -22.39 -4.48
CA VAL A 86 -16.86 -22.95 -5.27
C VAL A 86 -18.19 -22.34 -4.83
N LEU A 87 -18.44 -22.21 -3.53
CA LEU A 87 -19.63 -21.53 -3.00
C LEU A 87 -19.67 -20.05 -3.40
N ALA A 88 -18.54 -19.35 -3.33
CA ALA A 88 -18.44 -17.95 -3.80
C ALA A 88 -18.72 -17.83 -5.32
N GLY A 89 -18.25 -18.78 -6.12
CA GLY A 89 -18.55 -18.86 -7.55
C GLY A 89 -20.05 -19.02 -7.81
N LYS A 90 -20.71 -19.95 -7.11
CA LYS A 90 -22.17 -20.13 -7.18
C LYS A 90 -22.92 -18.87 -6.74
N TYR A 91 -22.49 -18.23 -5.65
CA TYR A 91 -23.08 -16.98 -5.15
C TYR A 91 -23.03 -15.88 -6.21
N MET A 92 -21.87 -15.71 -6.84
CA MET A 92 -21.62 -14.69 -7.86
C MET A 92 -22.07 -15.09 -9.27
N ASN A 93 -22.55 -16.32 -9.45
CA ASN A 93 -22.87 -16.95 -10.75
C ASN A 93 -21.71 -16.86 -11.76
N ILE A 94 -20.48 -17.14 -11.32
CA ILE A 94 -19.25 -17.12 -12.13
C ILE A 94 -18.31 -18.26 -11.72
N SER A 95 -17.29 -18.55 -12.53
CA SER A 95 -16.27 -19.54 -12.15
C SER A 95 -15.54 -19.11 -10.86
N HIS A 96 -15.31 -20.08 -9.97
CA HIS A 96 -14.56 -19.86 -8.73
C HIS A 96 -13.13 -19.36 -8.99
N SER A 97 -12.49 -19.79 -10.09
CA SER A 97 -11.15 -19.32 -10.47
C SER A 97 -11.13 -17.81 -10.73
N ASN A 98 -12.20 -17.27 -11.30
CA ASN A 98 -12.35 -15.82 -11.51
C ASN A 98 -12.51 -15.08 -10.17
N CYS A 99 -13.24 -15.65 -9.21
CA CYS A 99 -13.33 -15.10 -7.85
C CYS A 99 -11.95 -15.05 -7.16
N ILE A 100 -11.19 -16.14 -7.24
CA ILE A 100 -9.84 -16.24 -6.66
C ILE A 100 -8.92 -15.19 -7.27
N ALA A 101 -8.82 -15.16 -8.60
CA ALA A 101 -7.98 -14.21 -9.32
C ALA A 101 -8.33 -12.77 -8.94
N LYS A 102 -9.63 -12.47 -8.82
CA LYS A 102 -10.08 -11.12 -8.46
C LYS A 102 -9.72 -10.74 -7.03
N MET A 103 -9.99 -11.62 -6.07
CA MET A 103 -9.70 -11.36 -4.65
C MET A 103 -8.20 -11.27 -4.39
N TRP A 104 -7.39 -12.11 -5.02
CA TRP A 104 -5.92 -11.98 -4.95
C TRP A 104 -5.42 -10.65 -5.48
N ALA A 105 -5.93 -10.19 -6.61
CA ALA A 105 -5.54 -8.89 -7.16
C ALA A 105 -5.98 -7.73 -6.25
N LEU A 106 -7.14 -7.85 -5.58
CA LEU A 106 -7.60 -6.89 -4.57
C LEU A 106 -6.71 -6.88 -3.32
N ASP A 107 -6.32 -8.05 -2.82
CA ASP A 107 -5.47 -8.18 -1.62
C ASP A 107 -4.01 -7.77 -1.88
N ALA A 108 -3.52 -8.00 -3.09
CA ALA A 108 -2.18 -7.59 -3.51
C ALA A 108 -2.08 -6.06 -3.68
N PHE A 109 -3.18 -5.41 -4.09
CA PHE A 109 -3.21 -3.97 -4.31
C PHE A 109 -3.32 -3.19 -3.01
N GLN A 110 -2.37 -2.30 -2.75
CA GLN A 110 -2.38 -1.43 -1.57
C GLN A 110 -2.60 0.04 -1.95
N MET A 111 -3.72 0.60 -1.49
CA MET A 111 -3.97 2.03 -1.60
C MET A 111 -3.10 2.80 -0.60
N THR A 112 -1.97 3.35 -1.06
CA THR A 112 -1.08 4.16 -0.22
C THR A 112 -1.65 5.57 -0.01
N PRO A 113 -1.27 6.28 1.08
CA PRO A 113 -1.71 7.65 1.28
C PRO A 113 -1.29 8.63 0.18
N GLN A 114 -0.13 8.40 -0.43
CA GLN A 114 0.39 9.19 -1.54
C GLN A 114 -0.45 8.95 -2.79
N LEU A 115 -0.69 7.68 -3.13
CA LEU A 115 -1.53 7.31 -4.27
C LEU A 115 -2.96 7.84 -4.12
N TYR A 116 -3.55 7.71 -2.92
CA TYR A 116 -4.88 8.25 -2.63
C TYR A 116 -4.93 9.77 -2.82
N ALA A 117 -3.92 10.51 -2.32
CA ALA A 117 -3.84 11.97 -2.49
C ALA A 117 -3.71 12.36 -3.97
N GLN A 118 -2.84 11.68 -4.71
CA GLN A 118 -2.65 11.92 -6.15
C GLN A 118 -3.92 11.66 -6.95
N ILE A 119 -4.63 10.54 -6.71
CA ILE A 119 -5.92 10.26 -7.34
C ILE A 119 -6.95 11.34 -6.97
N THR A 120 -6.98 11.76 -5.70
CA THR A 120 -7.89 12.82 -5.22
C THR A 120 -7.65 14.12 -5.97
N GLU A 121 -6.40 14.54 -6.15
CA GLU A 121 -6.03 15.75 -6.92
C GLU A 121 -6.48 15.64 -8.37
N PHE A 122 -6.23 14.51 -9.04
CA PHE A 122 -6.70 14.31 -10.41
C PHE A 122 -8.22 14.32 -10.53
N ARG A 123 -8.94 13.76 -9.55
CA ARG A 123 -10.41 13.81 -9.51
C ARG A 123 -10.92 15.24 -9.32
N HIS A 124 -10.29 16.03 -8.46
CA HIS A 124 -10.63 17.45 -8.29
C HIS A 124 -10.35 18.29 -9.54
N ALA A 125 -9.33 17.94 -10.30
CA ALA A 125 -9.04 18.51 -11.61
C ALA A 125 -9.99 18.02 -12.73
N GLY A 126 -10.97 17.17 -12.41
CA GLY A 126 -11.99 16.71 -13.37
C GLY A 126 -11.56 15.56 -14.28
N LEU A 127 -10.42 14.90 -14.01
CA LEU A 127 -9.95 13.82 -14.87
C LEU A 127 -10.85 12.57 -14.77
N LEU A 128 -11.03 11.91 -15.91
CA LEU A 128 -11.73 10.64 -16.03
C LEU A 128 -10.86 9.48 -15.55
N TRP A 129 -11.51 8.42 -15.07
CA TRP A 129 -10.85 7.23 -14.52
C TRP A 129 -9.82 6.56 -15.44
N PRO A 130 -10.09 6.35 -16.75
CA PRO A 130 -9.09 5.80 -17.66
C PRO A 130 -7.81 6.66 -17.73
N THR A 131 -7.97 7.99 -17.75
CA THR A 131 -6.84 8.94 -17.76
C THR A 131 -6.07 8.90 -16.45
N ILE A 132 -6.78 8.85 -15.31
CA ILE A 132 -6.14 8.74 -13.99
C ILE A 132 -5.33 7.45 -13.92
N PHE A 133 -5.93 6.33 -14.32
CA PHE A 133 -5.28 5.03 -14.32
C PHE A 133 -4.02 5.01 -15.17
N ALA A 134 -4.07 5.54 -16.39
CA ALA A 134 -2.88 5.67 -17.25
C ALA A 134 -1.76 6.51 -16.61
N LYS A 135 -2.10 7.46 -15.73
CA LYS A 135 -1.12 8.33 -15.03
C LYS A 135 -0.53 7.72 -13.76
N VAL A 136 -1.31 6.94 -13.01
CA VAL A 136 -0.89 6.43 -11.69
C VAL A 136 -0.52 4.95 -11.69
N ASN A 137 -0.97 4.19 -12.68
CA ASN A 137 -0.78 2.75 -12.69
C ASN A 137 0.46 2.36 -13.47
N ASN A 138 1.48 1.90 -12.75
CA ASN A 138 2.68 1.28 -13.32
C ASN A 138 2.47 -0.22 -13.61
N GLY A 139 1.26 -0.63 -14.02
CA GLY A 139 0.89 -2.03 -14.25
C GLY A 139 0.64 -2.85 -12.98
N GLN A 140 0.37 -2.22 -11.84
CA GLN A 140 0.20 -2.91 -10.55
C GLN A 140 -1.21 -3.44 -10.30
N CYS A 141 -2.23 -2.93 -11.00
CA CYS A 141 -3.60 -3.38 -10.87
C CYS A 141 -4.43 -3.08 -12.13
N THR A 142 -5.68 -3.56 -12.15
CA THR A 142 -6.69 -3.22 -13.16
C THR A 142 -7.49 -1.98 -12.76
N LEU A 143 -8.15 -1.33 -13.73
CA LEU A 143 -8.86 -0.07 -13.52
C LEU A 143 -9.96 -0.19 -12.44
N ASP A 144 -10.71 -1.27 -12.47
CA ASP A 144 -11.79 -1.54 -11.51
C ASP A 144 -11.27 -1.77 -10.08
N ILE A 145 -10.11 -2.39 -9.88
CA ILE A 145 -9.46 -2.53 -8.57
C ILE A 145 -9.03 -1.16 -8.04
N LEU A 146 -8.41 -0.33 -8.88
CA LEU A 146 -8.02 1.03 -8.51
C LEU A 146 -9.25 1.84 -8.07
N ARG A 147 -10.32 1.78 -8.86
CA ARG A 147 -11.60 2.45 -8.57
C ARG A 147 -12.24 1.96 -7.29
N PHE A 148 -12.33 0.64 -7.11
CA PHE A 148 -12.91 0.02 -5.93
C PHE A 148 -12.13 0.39 -4.67
N ALA A 149 -10.81 0.22 -4.68
CA ALA A 149 -9.94 0.55 -3.56
C ALA A 149 -10.04 2.03 -3.19
N TYR A 150 -10.06 2.95 -4.17
CA TYR A 150 -10.25 4.37 -3.89
C TYR A 150 -11.62 4.66 -3.28
N SER A 151 -12.69 4.10 -3.84
CA SER A 151 -14.07 4.34 -3.37
C SER A 151 -14.34 3.84 -1.95
N THR A 152 -13.64 2.80 -1.52
CA THR A 152 -13.78 2.18 -0.19
C THR A 152 -12.79 2.72 0.83
N THR A 153 -11.76 3.45 0.37
CA THR A 153 -10.76 4.07 1.24
C THR A 153 -11.28 5.41 1.76
N SER A 154 -11.57 5.50 3.06
CA SER A 154 -11.97 6.77 3.68
C SER A 154 -10.76 7.65 4.03
N LYS A 155 -10.96 8.97 4.13
CA LYS A 155 -9.92 9.90 4.62
C LYS A 155 -9.38 9.49 6.00
N GLU A 156 -10.24 8.95 6.87
CA GLU A 156 -9.84 8.46 8.19
C GLU A 156 -8.99 7.19 8.09
N GLN A 157 -9.31 6.28 7.16
CA GLN A 157 -8.47 5.11 6.88
C GLN A 157 -7.11 5.55 6.35
N VAL A 158 -7.05 6.52 5.42
CA VAL A 158 -5.78 7.11 4.97
C VAL A 158 -5.00 7.70 6.13
N GLN A 159 -5.67 8.35 7.08
CA GLN A 159 -5.01 8.93 8.24
C GLN A 159 -4.54 7.88 9.26
N LYS A 160 -5.30 6.79 9.45
CA LYS A 160 -4.87 5.61 10.21
C LYS A 160 -3.65 4.95 9.57
N ILE A 161 -3.67 4.77 8.24
CA ILE A 161 -2.54 4.28 7.46
C ILE A 161 -1.33 5.21 7.64
N ARG A 162 -1.51 6.52 7.49
CA ARG A 162 -0.47 7.52 7.76
C ARG A 162 0.06 7.39 9.18
N ARG A 163 -0.77 7.23 10.22
CA ARG A 163 -0.31 7.03 11.61
C ARG A 163 0.48 5.72 11.78
N LYS A 164 -0.01 4.63 11.20
CA LYS A 164 0.66 3.32 11.18
C LYS A 164 2.03 3.37 10.51
N TYR A 165 2.22 4.25 9.52
CA TYR A 165 3.49 4.42 8.81
C TYR A 165 4.35 5.61 9.30
N LYS A 166 3.76 6.65 9.90
CA LYS A 166 4.49 7.77 10.56
C LYS A 166 5.14 7.31 11.85
N GLY A 167 4.53 6.36 12.53
CA GLY A 167 5.23 5.49 13.47
C GLY A 167 5.27 4.11 12.87
N GLY A 168 6.02 3.93 11.75
CA GLY A 168 6.16 2.67 11.02
C GLY A 168 6.44 1.47 11.91
N PRO A 169 6.89 0.32 11.38
CA PRO A 169 7.82 -0.42 12.21
C PRO A 169 8.92 0.61 12.57
N LYS A 170 8.88 1.17 13.79
CA LYS A 170 10.03 0.98 14.65
C LYS A 170 10.27 -0.48 14.43
N ALA A 171 11.20 -0.80 13.54
CA ALA A 171 11.98 -1.97 13.78
C ALA A 171 12.26 -1.80 15.27
N GLN A 172 11.59 -2.62 16.07
CA GLN A 172 12.31 -3.25 17.12
C GLN A 172 13.44 -4.02 16.40
N PHE A 173 14.40 -3.32 15.79
CA PHE A 173 15.69 -3.20 16.43
C PHE A 173 15.40 -2.90 17.92
N ARG A 174 14.92 -3.92 18.65
CA ARG A 174 15.76 -4.51 19.67
C ARG A 174 17.11 -4.72 18.99
N ILE A 175 17.86 -3.63 18.79
CA ILE A 175 19.22 -3.61 19.28
C ILE A 175 18.96 -4.08 20.69
N SER A 176 19.20 -5.36 20.95
CA SER A 176 19.25 -5.84 22.31
C SER A 176 19.98 -4.72 23.04
N LYS A 177 19.31 -4.08 24.00
CA LYS A 177 19.92 -3.00 24.78
C LYS A 177 21.22 -3.46 25.44
N HIS A 178 21.56 -4.75 25.31
CA HIS A 178 22.70 -5.45 25.85
C HIS A 178 23.29 -6.45 24.82
N GLN A 179 23.80 -5.98 23.69
CA GLN A 179 25.05 -6.60 23.19
C GLN A 179 26.14 -5.58 23.47
N HIS A 180 26.77 -5.75 24.64
CA HIS A 180 27.85 -4.89 25.10
C HIS A 180 29.00 -5.02 24.11
N TRP A 181 29.43 -3.91 23.52
CA TRP A 181 30.66 -3.86 22.75
C TRP A 181 31.84 -3.88 23.71
N THR A 182 32.68 -4.88 23.56
CA THR A 182 33.96 -5.01 24.25
C THR A 182 35.03 -4.17 23.55
N ALA A 183 36.11 -3.86 24.26
CA ALA A 183 37.22 -3.10 23.68
C ALA A 183 37.90 -3.89 22.55
N GLU A 184 37.92 -5.22 22.67
CA GLU A 184 38.45 -6.17 21.69
C GLU A 184 37.61 -6.15 20.41
N GLU A 185 36.28 -6.14 20.52
CA GLU A 185 35.38 -6.02 19.38
C GLU A 185 35.51 -4.66 18.68
N ASP A 186 35.72 -3.58 19.42
CA ASP A 186 35.99 -2.26 18.84
C ASP A 186 37.31 -2.23 18.08
N GLN A 187 38.36 -2.81 18.64
CA GLN A 187 39.65 -2.92 17.98
C GLN A 187 39.55 -3.79 16.72
N HIS A 188 38.82 -4.90 16.79
CA HIS A 188 38.59 -5.79 15.66
C HIS A 188 37.77 -5.09 14.56
N LEU A 189 36.73 -4.33 14.93
CA LEU A 189 35.97 -3.52 13.99
C LEU A 189 36.86 -2.48 13.29
N LEU A 190 37.72 -1.78 14.03
CA LEU A 190 38.63 -0.79 13.48
C LEU A 190 39.69 -1.41 12.56
N GLN A 191 40.23 -2.57 12.92
CA GLN A 191 41.15 -3.32 12.06
C GLN A 191 40.50 -3.75 10.75
N LEU A 192 39.28 -4.29 10.81
CA LEU A 192 38.53 -4.68 9.63
C LEU A 192 38.21 -3.48 8.75
N LEU A 193 37.83 -2.35 9.35
CA LEU A 193 37.59 -1.10 8.62
C LEU A 193 38.87 -0.55 7.98
N GLY A 194 40.02 -0.72 8.61
CA GLY A 194 41.32 -0.30 8.08
C GLY A 194 41.76 -1.08 6.83
N ARG A 195 41.11 -2.20 6.50
CA ARG A 195 41.34 -2.95 5.25
C ARG A 195 40.59 -2.40 4.05
N PHE A 196 39.66 -1.46 4.27
CA PHE A 196 38.87 -0.85 3.20
C PHE A 196 39.31 0.61 3.02
N ASP A 197 40.06 0.88 1.95
CA ASP A 197 40.56 2.22 1.64
C ASP A 197 39.40 3.21 1.37
N ASP A 198 39.47 4.36 2.04
CA ASP A 198 38.59 5.54 1.90
C ASP A 198 37.07 5.34 2.01
N GLY A 199 36.62 4.18 2.49
CA GLY A 199 35.27 3.96 2.99
C GLY A 199 34.15 3.99 1.95
N ARG A 200 34.47 3.97 0.65
CA ARG A 200 33.46 3.93 -0.43
C ARG A 200 32.88 2.54 -0.68
N ASP A 201 33.64 1.47 -0.43
CA ASP A 201 33.19 0.08 -0.59
C ASP A 201 33.46 -0.78 0.64
N ILE A 202 32.84 -0.42 1.77
CA ILE A 202 32.91 -1.26 2.98
C ILE A 202 31.92 -2.41 2.84
N ASP A 203 32.43 -3.65 2.77
CA ASP A 203 31.58 -4.83 2.82
C ASP A 203 31.08 -5.12 4.23
N TRP A 204 29.95 -4.49 4.57
CA TRP A 204 29.28 -4.68 5.84
C TRP A 204 28.78 -6.12 6.05
N ASN A 205 28.56 -6.91 4.99
CA ASN A 205 28.21 -8.32 5.15
C ASN A 205 29.36 -9.08 5.80
N PHE A 206 30.55 -8.94 5.22
CA PHE A 206 31.76 -9.56 5.73
C PHE A 206 32.01 -9.14 7.18
N ILE A 207 32.05 -7.83 7.45
CA ILE A 207 32.28 -7.29 8.80
C ILE A 207 31.26 -7.84 9.81
N SER A 208 29.97 -7.86 9.46
CA SER A 208 28.94 -8.35 10.37
C SER A 208 29.11 -9.83 10.73
N LYS A 209 29.50 -10.67 9.75
CA LYS A 209 29.76 -12.10 9.98
C LYS A 209 31.01 -12.30 10.82
N THR A 210 32.06 -11.51 10.60
CA THR A 210 33.34 -11.66 11.27
C THR A 210 33.28 -11.24 12.75
N ILE A 211 32.52 -10.21 13.10
CA ILE A 211 32.40 -9.73 14.48
C ILE A 211 31.22 -10.40 15.22
N GLY A 212 30.29 -11.04 14.51
CA GLY A 212 29.10 -11.64 15.13
C GLY A 212 28.05 -10.62 15.57
N HIS A 213 28.06 -9.43 14.95
CA HIS A 213 27.09 -8.36 15.18
C HIS A 213 26.29 -8.07 13.91
N SER A 214 25.07 -7.55 14.06
CA SER A 214 24.29 -7.12 12.90
C SER A 214 25.02 -6.00 12.14
N LYS A 215 24.86 -5.93 10.81
CA LYS A 215 25.43 -4.87 9.97
C LYS A 215 25.16 -3.46 10.51
N ASN A 216 23.94 -3.24 11.00
CA ASN A 216 23.52 -1.95 11.54
C ASN A 216 24.21 -1.63 12.86
N ALA A 217 24.47 -2.63 13.71
CA ALA A 217 25.24 -2.45 14.94
C ALA A 217 26.69 -2.05 14.63
N CYS A 218 27.36 -2.73 13.68
CA CYS A 218 28.72 -2.36 13.25
C CYS A 218 28.78 -0.95 12.66
N ARG A 219 27.81 -0.57 11.82
CA ARG A 219 27.69 0.78 11.24
C ARG A 219 27.53 1.84 12.33
N TYR A 220 26.63 1.60 13.27
CA TYR A 220 26.36 2.53 14.37
C TYR A 220 27.59 2.67 15.29
N ARG A 221 28.27 1.56 15.61
CA ARG A 221 29.46 1.59 16.45
C ARG A 221 30.61 2.37 15.81
N ARG A 222 30.83 2.23 14.49
CA ARG A 222 31.81 3.05 13.75
C ARG A 222 31.56 4.54 13.96
N ILE A 223 30.31 4.99 13.83
CA ILE A 223 29.94 6.41 14.02
C ILE A 223 30.27 6.88 15.44
N LEU A 224 29.99 6.05 16.46
CA LEU A 224 30.31 6.37 17.86
C LEU A 224 31.83 6.47 18.09
N LEU A 225 32.60 5.50 17.58
CA LEU A 225 34.07 5.50 17.67
C LEU A 225 34.68 6.73 16.99
N SER A 226 34.21 7.09 15.79
CA SER A 226 34.65 8.29 15.08
C SER A 226 34.37 9.58 15.87
N ARG A 227 33.25 9.66 16.60
CA ARG A 227 32.92 10.82 17.44
C ARG A 227 33.82 10.91 18.67
N SER A 228 34.12 9.78 19.32
CA SER A 228 34.98 9.74 20.51
C SER A 228 36.44 10.12 20.24
N ARG A 229 36.94 9.87 19.01
CA ARG A 229 38.29 10.28 18.59
C ARG A 229 38.41 11.78 18.41
N LYS A 230 37.40 12.42 17.78
CA LYS A 230 37.37 13.88 17.57
C LYS A 230 37.33 14.68 18.88
N SER A 231 36.80 14.12 19.97
CA SER A 231 36.76 14.79 21.27
C SER A 231 38.07 14.69 22.08
N ARG A 232 39.07 13.93 21.62
CA ARG A 232 40.33 13.70 22.35
C ARG A 232 41.55 14.35 21.71
N GLU A 233 41.42 15.03 20.56
CA GLU A 233 42.50 15.84 20.02
C GLU A 233 42.61 17.14 20.85
N PRO A 234 43.74 17.38 21.56
CA PRO A 234 43.94 18.64 22.23
C PRO A 234 44.06 19.75 21.19
N GLN A 235 43.16 20.73 21.25
CA GLN A 235 43.26 21.96 20.47
C GLN A 235 44.60 22.63 20.83
N GLN A 236 45.55 22.63 19.90
CA GLN A 236 46.67 23.55 19.93
C GLN A 236 46.11 24.97 19.90
N CYS A 237 46.30 25.72 20.99
CA CYS A 237 45.94 27.12 21.08
C CYS A 237 46.73 27.93 20.02
N PRO A 238 46.07 28.71 19.15
CA PRO A 238 46.75 29.77 18.42
C PRO A 238 47.01 30.94 19.37
N SER A 239 48.27 31.36 19.46
CA SER A 239 48.68 32.59 20.16
C SER A 239 48.00 33.82 19.54
N PRO A 240 47.60 34.82 20.33
CA PRO A 240 47.00 36.04 19.80
C PRO A 240 48.07 37.08 19.55
N ASP A 241 48.23 37.51 18.31
CA ASP A 241 48.89 38.78 18.04
C ASP A 241 48.26 39.48 16.83
N THR A 242 48.00 40.76 17.09
CA THR A 242 47.90 41.91 16.17
C THR A 242 46.59 42.16 15.43
N ASP A 243 45.79 43.04 16.05
CA ASP A 243 45.27 44.31 15.53
C ASP A 243 45.24 44.54 14.01
N THR A 244 44.13 45.09 13.50
CA THR A 244 44.01 46.51 13.09
C THR A 244 42.76 46.69 12.22
N SER A 245 41.84 47.58 12.67
CA SER A 245 41.12 48.65 11.96
C SER A 245 40.86 48.49 10.43
N SER A 246 39.79 48.95 9.77
CA SER A 246 38.72 49.91 10.03
C SER A 246 38.03 50.18 8.65
N ILE A 247 36.98 51.03 8.63
CA ILE A 247 36.49 51.80 7.45
C ILE A 247 35.64 50.99 6.45
N SER A 248 34.51 51.42 5.89
CA SER A 248 33.55 52.51 6.13
C SER A 248 32.45 52.40 5.05
N ASP A 249 31.22 52.79 5.39
CA ASP A 249 30.34 53.69 4.62
C ASP A 249 29.82 53.41 3.20
N LYS A 250 28.51 53.76 3.09
CA LYS A 250 27.79 54.50 2.02
C LYS A 250 26.79 53.74 1.13
N ASN A 251 25.52 53.99 1.45
CA ASN A 251 24.49 54.66 0.61
C ASN A 251 24.23 54.16 -0.82
N SER A 252 22.97 53.77 -1.11
CA SER A 252 21.93 54.68 -1.64
C SER A 252 20.68 53.93 -2.15
N PRO A 253 19.45 54.45 -1.92
CA PRO A 253 18.18 53.94 -2.43
C PRO A 253 17.68 54.71 -3.68
N TYR A 254 16.40 54.46 -4.09
CA TYR A 254 15.59 55.00 -5.21
C TYR A 254 15.55 54.11 -6.47
N THR A 255 14.46 53.85 -7.20
CA THR A 255 13.14 54.51 -7.34
C THR A 255 12.17 53.55 -8.09
N THR A 256 10.91 53.44 -7.68
CA THR A 256 9.73 53.12 -8.53
C THR A 256 9.14 54.43 -9.14
N PRO A 257 8.03 54.46 -9.91
CA PRO A 257 7.45 53.56 -10.93
C PRO A 257 7.09 54.32 -12.25
N LYS A 258 6.61 53.64 -13.31
CA LYS A 258 5.80 54.28 -14.38
C LYS A 258 4.61 53.41 -14.81
N LYS A 259 3.42 54.02 -14.71
CA LYS A 259 2.18 53.69 -15.42
C LYS A 259 2.37 53.86 -16.93
N LEU A 260 1.62 53.12 -17.74
CA LEU A 260 0.71 53.73 -18.72
C LEU A 260 -0.40 52.75 -19.13
N ASP A 261 -1.62 53.26 -19.10
CA ASP A 261 -2.84 52.72 -19.69
C ASP A 261 -2.74 52.56 -21.22
N ILE A 262 -3.60 51.73 -21.82
CA ILE A 262 -4.43 52.04 -23.02
C ILE A 262 -5.31 50.81 -23.37
N LEU A 263 -6.59 50.94 -23.02
CA LEU A 263 -7.81 50.86 -23.85
C LEU A 263 -8.05 49.74 -24.90
N ARG A 264 -9.29 49.20 -24.79
CA ARG A 264 -10.29 48.90 -25.86
C ARG A 264 -10.04 47.68 -26.76
N LEU A 265 -11.02 46.95 -27.31
CA LEU A 265 -12.49 46.82 -27.28
C LEU A 265 -12.80 45.63 -28.22
N THR A 266 -13.97 44.98 -28.05
CA THR A 266 -14.74 44.17 -29.05
C THR A 266 -14.09 42.88 -29.57
N ASN A 267 -14.72 41.70 -29.65
CA ASN A 267 -16.13 41.27 -29.70
C ASN A 267 -16.40 40.10 -28.75
#